data_AF-A0A9E0TRW1-F1
#
_entry.id   AF-A0A9E0TRW1-F1
#
_cell.length_a   1.000
_cell.length_b   1.000
_cell.length_c   1.000
_cell.angle_alpha   90.00
_cell.angle_beta   90.00
_cell.angle_gamma   90.00
#
_symmetry.space_group_name_H-M   'P 1'
#
loop_
_entity.id
_entity.type
_entity.pdbx_description
1 polymer ?
#
loop_
_entity_poly.entity_id
_entity_poly.type
_entity_poly.pdbx_seq_one_letter_code
_entity_poly.pdbx_strand_id
1 'polypeptide(L)'
;MSLPANYGMPGEELHRTFRNTCIQFKKLIKSTQNPKPLEEQLQKFIEESKAMNWHPKNTGVYHKPEGEKLVDKVYAEFKRYRDDLVPLLNKADPTDLLNALDLMEQYIKSYKVT
;
A
#
# COMPACT_ATOMS: atom_id res chain seq x y z
N MET A 1 21.32 28.04 -17.58
CA MET A 1 19.95 27.66 -17.19
C MET A 1 20.06 26.67 -16.05
N SER A 2 19.71 27.08 -14.83
CA SER A 2 19.80 26.22 -13.65
C SER A 2 18.48 25.48 -13.48
N LEU A 3 18.49 24.16 -13.65
CA LEU A 3 17.38 23.30 -13.27
C LEU A 3 17.23 23.37 -11.74
N PRO A 4 16.03 23.65 -11.20
CA PRO A 4 15.80 23.49 -9.77
C PRO A 4 15.83 22.00 -9.45
N ALA A 5 16.90 21.56 -8.80
CA ALA A 5 16.97 20.25 -8.15
C ALA A 5 15.95 20.25 -7.01
N ASN A 6 14.74 19.81 -7.31
CA ASN A 6 13.72 19.51 -6.31
C ASN A 6 14.13 18.19 -5.63
N TYR A 7 15.15 18.26 -4.78
CA TYR A 7 15.42 17.23 -3.78
C TYR A 7 14.24 17.24 -2.82
N GLY A 8 13.19 16.48 -3.17
CA GLY A 8 12.13 16.14 -2.24
C GLY A 8 12.80 15.58 -0.99
N MET A 9 12.35 16.01 0.18
CA MET A 9 12.88 15.49 1.45
C MET A 9 12.88 13.95 1.37
N PRO A 10 13.88 13.25 1.92
CA PRO A 10 14.00 11.78 1.81
C PRO A 10 12.74 11.02 2.27
N GLY A 11 11.84 11.66 3.04
CA GLY A 11 10.50 11.16 3.31
C GLY A 11 9.54 11.18 2.10
N GLU A 12 9.52 12.21 1.25
CA GLU A 12 8.56 12.30 0.12
C GLU A 12 8.69 11.16 -0.89
N GLU A 13 9.92 10.72 -1.17
CA GLU A 13 10.19 9.68 -2.16
C GLU A 13 9.64 8.32 -1.71
N LEU A 14 9.77 7.99 -0.41
CA LEU A 14 9.22 6.77 0.17
C LEU A 14 7.69 6.75 0.12
N HIS A 15 7.04 7.89 0.38
CA HIS A 15 5.58 8.00 0.35
C HIS A 15 5.04 7.90 -1.08
N ARG A 16 5.74 8.50 -2.05
CA ARG A 16 5.42 8.34 -3.48
C ARG A 16 5.61 6.91 -3.95
N THR A 17 6.70 6.26 -3.54
CA THR A 17 7.01 4.86 -3.88
C THR A 17 5.93 3.94 -3.35
N PHE A 18 5.60 4.06 -2.07
CA PHE A 18 4.56 3.25 -1.44
C PHE A 18 3.16 3.48 -2.04
N ARG A 19 2.81 4.73 -2.39
CA ARG A 19 1.59 5.03 -3.12
C ARG A 19 1.57 4.34 -4.50
N ASN A 20 2.68 4.39 -5.23
CA ASN A 20 2.79 3.71 -6.52
C ASN A 20 2.61 2.19 -6.36
N THR A 21 3.16 1.61 -5.30
CA THR A 21 2.99 0.19 -4.97
C THR A 21 1.53 -0.17 -4.68
N CYS A 22 0.79 0.68 -3.96
CA CYS A 22 -0.66 0.51 -3.77
C CYS A 22 -1.41 0.50 -5.11
N ILE A 23 -1.09 1.44 -6.02
CA ILE A 23 -1.71 1.56 -7.35
C ILE A 23 -1.39 0.33 -8.21
N GLN A 24 -0.13 -0.11 -8.22
CA GLN A 24 0.31 -1.30 -8.95
C GLN A 24 -0.38 -2.55 -8.43
N PHE A 25 -0.53 -2.66 -7.10
CA PHE A 25 -1.20 -3.80 -6.49
C PHE A 25 -2.69 -3.86 -6.88
N LYS A 26 -3.40 -2.72 -6.83
CA LYS A 26 -4.79 -2.63 -7.32
C LYS A 26 -4.92 -3.03 -8.79
N LYS A 27 -3.99 -2.62 -9.65
CA LYS A 27 -3.97 -3.04 -11.06
C LYS A 27 -3.74 -4.53 -11.21
N LEU A 28 -2.82 -5.10 -10.43
CA LEU A 28 -2.49 -6.51 -10.48
C LEU A 28 -3.70 -7.38 -10.08
N ILE A 29 -4.38 -7.03 -8.99
CA ILE A 29 -5.60 -7.71 -8.52
C ILE A 29 -6.70 -7.73 -9.60
N LYS A 30 -6.84 -6.62 -10.36
CA LYS A 30 -7.81 -6.53 -11.46
C LYS A 30 -7.38 -7.28 -12.73
N SER A 31 -6.08 -7.51 -12.90
CA SER A 31 -5.48 -8.06 -14.12
C SER A 31 -5.25 -9.56 -14.03
N THR A 32 -5.00 -10.09 -12.84
CA THR A 32 -4.69 -11.51 -12.65
C THR A 32 -5.33 -12.07 -11.39
N GLN A 33 -5.80 -13.32 -11.51
CA GLN A 33 -6.22 -14.15 -10.40
C GLN A 33 -5.11 -15.14 -9.97
N ASN A 34 -3.89 -14.97 -10.52
CA ASN A 34 -2.76 -15.82 -10.14
C ASN A 34 -2.23 -15.39 -8.76
N PRO A 35 -2.23 -16.27 -7.76
CA PRO A 35 -1.78 -15.94 -6.41
C PRO A 35 -0.28 -15.60 -6.34
N LYS A 36 0.56 -16.16 -7.21
CA LYS A 36 2.02 -15.94 -7.19
C LYS A 36 2.42 -14.46 -7.36
N PRO A 37 2.08 -13.77 -8.47
CA PRO A 37 2.45 -12.36 -8.64
C PRO A 37 1.78 -11.46 -7.59
N LEU A 38 0.60 -11.85 -7.11
CA LEU A 38 -0.12 -11.17 -6.04
C LEU A 38 0.64 -11.24 -4.70
N GLU A 39 1.22 -12.40 -4.36
CA GLU A 39 2.06 -12.58 -3.17
C GLU A 39 3.37 -11.80 -3.27
N GLU A 40 4.01 -11.77 -4.44
CA GLU A 40 5.22 -10.96 -4.67
C GLU A 40 4.94 -9.46 -4.48
N GLN A 41 3.79 -9.00 -4.96
CA GLN A 41 3.38 -7.60 -4.81
C GLN A 41 3.00 -7.24 -3.36
N LEU A 42 2.38 -8.18 -2.63
CA LEU A 42 2.13 -8.02 -1.19
C LEU A 42 3.45 -7.89 -0.42
N GLN A 43 4.43 -8.73 -0.73
CA GLN A 43 5.73 -8.70 -0.06
C GLN A 43 6.39 -7.33 -0.24
N LYS A 44 6.40 -6.80 -1.47
CA LYS A 44 6.87 -5.43 -1.75
C LYS A 44 6.11 -4.38 -0.95
N PHE A 45 4.78 -4.49 -0.89
CA PHE A 45 3.96 -3.58 -0.08
C PHE A 45 4.37 -3.62 1.41
N ILE A 46 4.55 -4.80 1.99
CA ILE A 46 4.99 -4.91 3.40
C ILE A 46 6.38 -4.32 3.60
N GLU A 47 7.33 -4.61 2.71
CA GLU A 47 8.69 -4.08 2.80
C GLU A 47 8.72 -2.55 2.71
N GLU A 48 7.99 -1.98 1.75
CA GLU A 48 7.89 -0.53 1.61
C GLU A 48 7.12 0.13 2.77
N SER A 49 6.14 -0.56 3.36
CA SER A 49 5.44 -0.07 4.57
C SER A 49 6.35 -0.01 5.80
N LYS A 50 7.33 -0.93 5.89
CA LYS A 50 8.37 -0.94 6.94
C LYS A 50 9.44 0.12 6.67
N ALA A 51 9.77 0.35 5.39
CA ALA A 51 10.66 1.41 4.97
C ALA A 51 10.04 2.80 5.15
N MET A 52 8.70 2.89 5.17
CA MET A 52 8.01 4.12 5.51
C MET A 52 8.33 4.50 6.96
N ASN A 53 9.12 5.55 7.11
CA ASN A 53 9.48 6.05 8.42
C ASN A 53 8.29 6.88 8.93
N TRP A 54 7.40 6.23 9.70
CA TRP A 54 6.23 6.83 10.36
C TRP A 54 6.68 7.79 11.47
N HIS A 55 7.37 8.88 11.10
CA HIS A 55 8.08 9.73 12.04
C HIS A 55 7.11 10.44 12.99
N PRO A 56 7.16 10.18 14.31
CA PRO A 56 6.24 10.76 15.29
C PRO A 56 6.52 12.24 15.61
N LYS A 57 7.54 12.84 14.98
CA LYS A 57 8.02 14.19 15.32
C LYS A 57 7.23 15.33 14.66
N ASN A 58 6.34 15.04 13.73
CA ASN A 58 5.44 16.03 13.19
C ASN A 58 4.09 15.89 13.91
N THR A 59 3.72 16.91 14.67
CA THR A 59 2.58 16.93 15.62
C THR A 59 1.19 16.92 14.98
N GLY A 60 1.09 16.71 13.67
CA GLY A 60 -0.17 16.48 12.94
C GLY A 60 -0.09 15.32 11.95
N VAL A 61 0.88 14.42 12.11
CA VAL A 61 1.46 13.65 11.00
C VAL A 61 1.76 12.23 11.46
N TYR A 62 1.07 11.27 10.84
CA TYR A 62 1.21 9.83 11.04
C TYR A 62 1.09 9.32 12.47
N HIS A 63 -0.11 8.86 12.81
CA HIS A 63 -0.25 7.88 13.87
C HIS A 63 0.30 6.56 13.34
N LYS A 64 1.56 6.25 13.69
CA LYS A 64 2.18 4.93 13.44
C LYS A 64 1.22 3.75 13.73
N PRO A 65 0.41 3.77 14.82
CA PRO A 65 -0.57 2.72 15.06
C PRO A 65 -1.67 2.60 13.99
N GLU A 66 -2.06 3.70 13.34
CA GLU A 66 -3.10 3.70 12.30
C GLU A 66 -2.55 3.23 10.95
N GLY A 67 -1.31 3.62 10.63
CA GLY A 67 -0.58 3.09 9.47
C GLY A 67 -0.35 1.58 9.57
N GLU A 68 0.13 1.10 10.72
CA GLU A 68 0.31 -0.33 10.99
C GLU A 68 -1.02 -1.10 10.92
N LYS A 69 -2.10 -0.58 11.53
CA LYS A 69 -3.44 -1.18 11.42
C LYS A 69 -3.95 -1.28 9.99
N LEU A 70 -3.69 -0.28 9.15
CA LEU A 70 -4.08 -0.31 7.74
C LEU A 70 -3.27 -1.33 6.95
N VAL A 71 -1.96 -1.46 7.22
CA VAL A 71 -1.11 -2.49 6.62
C VAL A 71 -1.59 -3.89 7.03
N ASP A 72 -1.88 -4.09 8.32
CA ASP A 72 -2.42 -5.35 8.83
C ASP A 72 -3.78 -5.68 8.19
N LYS A 73 -4.63 -4.67 7.97
CA LYS A 73 -5.90 -4.83 7.27
C LYS A 73 -5.69 -5.27 5.82
N VAL A 74 -4.79 -4.63 5.08
CA VAL A 74 -4.44 -5.03 3.70
C VAL A 74 -3.93 -6.46 3.67
N TYR A 75 -3.09 -6.85 4.63
CA TYR A 75 -2.57 -8.21 4.74
C TYR A 75 -3.67 -9.24 5.04
N ALA A 76 -4.58 -8.93 5.96
CA ALA A 76 -5.70 -9.80 6.33
C ALA A 76 -6.66 -10.03 5.17
N GLU A 77 -7.06 -8.96 4.47
CA GLU A 77 -7.93 -9.07 3.29
C GLU A 77 -7.23 -9.77 2.12
N PHE A 78 -5.91 -9.57 1.96
CA PHE A 78 -5.14 -10.32 0.97
C PHE A 78 -5.12 -11.81 1.28
N LYS A 79 -4.89 -12.18 2.54
CA LYS A 79 -4.87 -13.58 2.96
C LYS A 79 -6.22 -14.25 2.67
N ARG A 80 -7.34 -13.58 2.98
CA ARG A 80 -8.68 -14.04 2.63
C ARG A 80 -8.85 -14.21 1.12
N TYR A 81 -8.52 -13.17 0.35
CA TYR A 81 -8.61 -13.21 -1.11
C TYR A 81 -7.77 -14.35 -1.71
N ARG A 82 -6.56 -14.58 -1.19
CA ARG A 82 -5.69 -15.69 -1.63
C ARG A 82 -6.28 -17.05 -1.25
N ASP A 83 -6.77 -17.20 -0.03
CA ASP A 83 -7.39 -18.47 0.41
C ASP A 83 -8.67 -18.76 -0.41
N ASP A 84 -9.39 -17.72 -0.86
CA ASP A 84 -10.54 -17.83 -1.77
C ASP A 84 -10.15 -18.09 -3.24
N LEU A 85 -8.90 -17.78 -3.65
CA LEU A 85 -8.35 -18.11 -4.97
C LEU A 85 -7.96 -19.60 -5.11
N VAL A 86 -7.87 -20.35 -4.01
CA VAL A 86 -7.53 -21.79 -3.97
C VAL A 86 -8.74 -22.63 -4.46
N PRO A 87 -8.53 -23.77 -5.17
CA PRO A 87 -9.32 -24.08 -6.36
C PRO A 87 -10.63 -24.85 -6.09
N LEU A 88 -11.61 -24.23 -5.44
CA LEU A 88 -12.96 -24.81 -5.33
C LEU A 88 -14.13 -23.82 -5.34
N LEU A 89 -13.92 -22.53 -5.09
CA LEU A 89 -14.98 -21.53 -5.05
C LEU A 89 -14.71 -20.39 -6.02
N ASN A 90 -15.36 -20.46 -7.18
CA ASN A 90 -15.07 -19.72 -8.40
C ASN A 90 -15.44 -18.22 -8.36
N LYS A 91 -15.30 -17.53 -7.21
CA LYS A 91 -15.52 -16.08 -7.03
C LYS A 91 -14.75 -15.55 -5.82
N ALA A 92 -13.43 -15.50 -5.88
CA ALA A 92 -12.68 -14.64 -4.95
C ALA A 92 -13.07 -13.18 -5.26
N ASP A 93 -13.72 -12.49 -4.32
CA ASP A 93 -14.11 -11.10 -4.48
C ASP A 93 -12.95 -10.18 -4.04
N PRO A 94 -12.31 -9.45 -4.97
CA PRO A 94 -11.23 -8.54 -4.62
C PRO A 94 -11.71 -7.24 -3.96
N THR A 95 -13.01 -7.01 -3.82
CA THR A 95 -13.58 -5.72 -3.37
C THR A 95 -13.02 -5.28 -2.01
N ASP A 96 -12.95 -6.18 -1.02
CA ASP A 96 -12.43 -5.85 0.30
C ASP A 96 -10.94 -5.50 0.29
N LEU A 97 -10.14 -6.25 -0.50
CA LEU A 97 -8.73 -5.97 -0.69
C LEU A 97 -8.49 -4.63 -1.42
N LEU A 98 -9.29 -4.34 -2.44
CA LEU A 98 -9.25 -3.06 -3.16
C LEU A 98 -9.63 -1.90 -2.26
N ASN A 99 -10.64 -2.07 -1.40
CA ASN A 99 -11.05 -1.07 -0.40
C ASN A 99 -9.96 -0.82 0.64
N ALA A 100 -9.30 -1.87 1.14
CA ALA A 100 -8.18 -1.74 2.06
C ALA A 100 -7.01 -0.97 1.44
N LEU A 101 -6.66 -1.26 0.18
CA LEU A 101 -5.64 -0.54 -0.57
C LEU A 101 -6.04 0.92 -0.86
N ASP A 102 -7.33 1.20 -1.05
CA ASP A 102 -7.82 2.57 -1.23
C ASP A 102 -7.73 3.39 0.05
N LEU A 103 -8.12 2.82 1.20
CA LEU A 103 -7.93 3.44 2.51
C LEU A 103 -6.46 3.76 2.78
N MET A 104 -5.56 2.84 2.41
CA MET A 104 -4.12 3.08 2.53
C MET A 104 -3.66 4.21 1.60
N GLU A 105 -4.13 4.23 0.33
CA GLU A 105 -3.83 5.32 -0.60
C GLU A 105 -4.33 6.67 -0.08
N GLN A 106 -5.54 6.72 0.47
CA GLN A 106 -6.12 7.93 1.06
C GLN A 106 -5.33 8.40 2.28
N TYR A 107 -4.92 7.48 3.16
CA TYR A 107 -4.08 7.78 4.31
C TYR A 107 -2.72 8.38 3.92
N ILE A 108 -2.13 7.92 2.81
CA ILE A 108 -0.91 8.53 2.25
C ILE A 108 -1.20 9.89 1.61
N LYS A 109 -2.33 10.02 0.89
CA LYS A 109 -2.73 11.27 0.20
C LYS A 109 -3.13 12.40 1.13
N SER A 110 -3.73 12.09 2.28
CA SER A 110 -4.13 13.10 3.28
C SER A 110 -2.92 13.84 3.85
N TYR A 111 -1.70 13.36 3.62
CA TYR A 111 -0.48 14.05 3.97
C TYR A 111 -0.13 15.12 2.93
N LYS A 112 -0.24 16.40 3.32
CA LYS A 112 0.51 17.49 2.67
C LYS A 112 1.91 17.51 3.28
N VAL A 113 2.89 17.15 2.48
CA VAL A 113 4.28 17.54 2.72
C VAL A 113 4.27 19.06 2.78
N THR A 114 4.48 19.62 3.97
CA THR A 114 4.62 21.07 4.17
C THR A 114 6.10 21.41 4.23
#